data_AF-A0A953NQ17-F1
#
_entry.id   AF-A0A953NQ17-F1
#
_cell.length_a   1.000
_cell.length_b   1.000
_cell.length_c   1.000
_cell.angle_alpha   90.00
_cell.angle_beta   90.00
_cell.angle_gamma   90.00
#
_symmetry.space_group_name_H-M   'P 1'
#
loop_
_entity.id
_entity.type
_entity.pdbx_description
1 polymer ?
#
loop_
_entity_poly.entity_id
_entity_poly.type
_entity_poly.pdbx_seq_one_letter_code
_entity_poly.pdbx_strand_id
1 'polypeptide(L)'
;MNAAGDNGKAKLHVAIIMDGNGRWARSHGLPRVAGHREGAKAVRRVIEAAPDLDIGTLTLYAFSSDNWRRPRPEVEALMRLFLRYLRSEAEE
;
A
#
# COMPACT_ATOMS: atom_id res chain seq x y z
N MET A 1 -13.98 -29.30 23.18
CA MET A 1 -15.07 -28.31 23.11
C MET A 1 -14.54 -26.99 23.63
N ASN A 2 -14.47 -25.99 22.75
CA ASN A 2 -14.64 -24.56 23.03
C ASN A 2 -14.51 -23.82 21.70
N ALA A 3 -15.54 -23.97 20.86
CA ALA A 3 -15.82 -23.00 19.81
C ALA A 3 -16.45 -21.80 20.53
N ALA A 4 -15.61 -20.89 21.02
CA ALA A 4 -16.08 -19.57 21.43
C ALA A 4 -16.52 -18.86 20.15
N GLY A 5 -17.83 -18.55 20.07
CA GLY A 5 -18.43 -17.94 18.90
C GLY A 5 -17.74 -16.64 18.53
N ASP A 6 -17.19 -16.60 17.32
CA ASP A 6 -16.90 -15.35 16.63
C ASP A 6 -18.24 -14.67 16.36
N ASN A 7 -18.57 -13.72 17.22
CA ASN A 7 -19.86 -13.04 17.24
C ASN A 7 -19.88 -11.99 16.13
N GLY A 8 -19.73 -12.41 14.86
CA GLY A 8 -20.00 -11.68 13.61
C GLY A 8 -19.72 -10.18 13.61
N LYS A 9 -18.67 -9.70 14.29
CA LYS A 9 -18.32 -8.27 14.28
C LYS A 9 -17.76 -7.99 12.90
N ALA A 10 -18.48 -7.16 12.15
CA ALA A 10 -17.99 -6.69 10.86
C ALA A 10 -16.61 -6.05 11.04
N LYS A 11 -15.59 -6.64 10.42
CA LYS A 11 -14.24 -6.08 10.42
C LYS A 11 -14.25 -4.74 9.66
N LEU A 12 -13.38 -3.83 10.07
CA LEU A 12 -13.32 -2.50 9.46
C LEU A 12 -12.80 -2.59 8.02
N HIS A 13 -13.37 -1.77 7.15
CA HIS A 13 -12.85 -1.51 5.81
C HIS A 13 -12.31 -0.09 5.75
N VAL A 14 -11.00 0.03 5.50
CA VAL A 14 -10.30 1.32 5.40
C VAL A 14 -9.80 1.54 3.98
N ALA A 15 -10.03 2.73 3.44
CA ALA A 15 -9.47 3.17 2.17
C ALA A 15 -8.47 4.31 2.39
N ILE A 16 -7.29 4.23 1.76
CA ILE A 16 -6.19 5.19 1.93
C ILE A 16 -5.78 5.76 0.57
N ILE A 17 -5.76 7.09 0.49
CA ILE A 17 -5.11 7.83 -0.59
C ILE A 17 -3.67 8.12 -0.19
N MET A 18 -2.73 7.49 -0.88
CA MET A 18 -1.29 7.55 -0.56
C MET A 18 -0.62 8.78 -1.20
N ASP A 19 -1.12 9.98 -0.89
CA ASP A 19 -0.56 11.23 -1.42
C ASP A 19 0.68 11.70 -0.64
N GLY A 20 1.45 12.61 -1.25
CA GLY A 20 2.53 13.33 -0.58
C GLY A 20 3.94 12.83 -0.90
N ASN A 21 4.09 11.65 -1.50
CA ASN A 21 5.41 11.07 -1.85
C ASN A 21 6.34 12.05 -2.58
N GLY A 22 5.82 12.79 -3.57
CA GLY A 22 6.60 13.78 -4.31
C GLY A 22 6.96 15.04 -3.51
N ARG A 23 6.06 15.49 -2.61
CA ARG A 23 6.33 16.64 -1.72
C ARG A 23 7.37 16.27 -0.66
N TRP A 24 7.26 15.07 -0.10
CA TRP A 24 8.25 14.51 0.82
C TRP A 24 9.64 14.43 0.19
N ALA A 25 9.76 13.90 -1.04
CA ALA A 25 11.06 13.85 -1.71
C ALA A 25 11.66 15.26 -1.90
N ARG A 26 10.82 16.23 -2.32
CA ARG A 26 11.25 17.62 -2.52
C ARG A 26 11.73 18.28 -1.23
N SER A 27 11.04 18.07 -0.10
CA SER A 27 11.45 18.66 1.19
C SER A 27 12.78 18.11 1.70
N HIS A 28 13.22 16.96 1.18
CA HIS A 28 14.51 16.33 1.51
C HIS A 28 15.57 16.53 0.42
N GLY A 29 15.30 17.31 -0.64
CA GLY A 29 16.23 17.51 -1.75
C GLY A 29 16.48 16.26 -2.59
N LEU A 30 15.56 15.29 -2.56
CA LEU A 30 15.71 13.98 -3.23
C LEU A 30 14.90 13.88 -4.53
N PRO A 31 15.29 12.98 -5.47
CA PRO A 31 14.48 12.66 -6.63
C PRO A 31 13.11 12.08 -6.25
N ARG A 32 12.07 12.31 -7.06
CA ARG A 32 10.70 11.82 -6.80
C ARG A 32 10.62 10.31 -6.54
N VAL A 33 11.47 9.52 -7.20
CA VAL A 33 11.55 8.06 -7.01
C VAL A 33 11.87 7.69 -5.57
N ALA A 34 12.70 8.48 -4.86
CA ALA A 34 12.99 8.24 -3.45
C ALA A 34 11.73 8.37 -2.58
N GLY A 35 10.88 9.35 -2.85
CA GLY A 35 9.60 9.50 -2.15
C GLY A 35 8.63 8.34 -2.41
N HIS A 36 8.64 7.77 -3.62
CA HIS A 36 7.85 6.55 -3.89
C HIS A 36 8.37 5.33 -3.11
N ARG A 37 9.69 5.20 -2.92
CA ARG A 37 10.27 4.13 -2.09
C ARG A 37 9.88 4.28 -0.62
N GLU A 38 9.90 5.49 -0.08
CA GLU A 38 9.44 5.75 1.29
C GLU A 38 7.92 5.53 1.44
N GLY A 39 7.14 5.90 0.42
CA GLY A 39 5.71 5.57 0.38
C GLY A 39 5.46 4.07 0.46
N ALA A 40 6.24 3.24 -0.22
CA ALA A 40 6.13 1.77 -0.13
C ALA A 40 6.43 1.23 1.28
N LYS A 41 7.45 1.78 1.96
CA LYS A 41 7.74 1.44 3.36
C LYS A 41 6.60 1.84 4.30
N ALA A 42 5.97 3.00 4.07
CA ALA A 42 4.82 3.43 4.85
C ALA A 42 3.62 2.49 4.66
N VAL A 43 3.39 2.02 3.43
CA VAL A 43 2.35 1.01 3.14
C VAL A 43 2.59 -0.29 3.88
N ARG A 44 3.83 -0.81 3.91
CA ARG A 44 4.17 -2.03 4.66
C ARG A 44 3.79 -1.89 6.13
N ARG A 45 4.18 -0.80 6.79
CA ARG A 45 3.80 -0.55 8.20
C ARG A 45 2.29 -0.52 8.41
N VAL A 46 1.52 0.02 7.46
CA VAL A 46 0.05 0.04 7.55
C VAL A 46 -0.53 -1.36 7.38
N ILE A 47 -0.02 -2.15 6.43
CA ILE A 47 -0.47 -3.53 6.21
C ILE A 47 -0.16 -4.40 7.43
N GLU A 48 1.04 -4.28 7.98
CA GLU A 48 1.48 -5.01 9.19
C GLU A 48 0.62 -4.67 10.41
N ALA A 49 0.22 -3.40 10.57
CA ALA A 49 -0.60 -2.95 11.69
C ALA A 49 -2.11 -3.23 11.53
N ALA A 50 -2.59 -3.50 10.31
CA ALA A 50 -4.02 -3.62 10.02
C ALA A 50 -4.74 -4.75 10.81
N PRO A 51 -4.17 -5.96 10.99
CA PRO A 51 -4.80 -7.04 11.75
C PRO A 51 -5.03 -6.68 13.22
N ASP A 52 -4.04 -6.03 13.85
CA ASP A 52 -4.10 -5.61 15.27
C ASP A 52 -5.16 -4.53 15.52
N LEU A 53 -5.66 -3.90 14.45
CA LEU A 53 -6.66 -2.83 14.47
C LEU A 53 -8.05 -3.30 14.01
N ASP A 54 -8.29 -4.61 13.90
CA ASP A 54 -9.54 -5.20 13.40
C ASP A 54 -9.91 -4.75 11.96
N ILE A 55 -8.92 -4.34 11.16
CA ILE A 55 -9.12 -3.97 9.75
C ILE A 55 -9.10 -5.24 8.90
N GLY A 56 -10.26 -5.64 8.41
CA GLY A 56 -10.43 -6.83 7.57
C GLY A 56 -10.29 -6.55 6.08
N THR A 57 -10.35 -5.28 5.67
CA THR A 57 -10.14 -4.87 4.28
C THR A 57 -9.42 -3.54 4.21
N LEU A 58 -8.36 -3.49 3.40
CA LEU A 58 -7.59 -2.27 3.13
C LEU A 58 -7.60 -1.97 1.64
N THR A 59 -8.05 -0.79 1.24
CA THR A 59 -8.01 -0.31 -0.16
C THR A 59 -6.97 0.79 -0.28
N LEU A 60 -5.95 0.57 -1.09
CA LEU A 60 -4.87 1.54 -1.31
C LEU A 60 -5.00 2.17 -2.69
N TYR A 61 -5.10 3.51 -2.74
CA TYR A 61 -5.13 4.24 -4.01
C TYR A 61 -3.72 4.42 -4.56
N ALA A 62 -3.19 3.36 -5.18
CA ALA A 62 -1.83 3.34 -5.72
C ALA A 62 -1.70 4.08 -7.06
N PHE A 63 -2.75 4.06 -7.88
CA PHE A 63 -2.77 4.66 -9.20
C PHE A 63 -4.16 5.21 -9.55
N SER A 64 -4.19 6.44 -10.06
CA SER A 64 -5.41 7.05 -10.58
C SER A 64 -5.70 6.61 -12.01
N SER A 65 -6.92 6.85 -12.49
CA SER A 65 -7.32 6.70 -13.90
C SER A 65 -6.39 7.45 -14.86
N ASP A 66 -5.80 8.57 -14.42
CA ASP A 66 -4.84 9.35 -15.21
C ASP A 66 -3.43 8.73 -15.25
N ASN A 67 -3.07 7.89 -14.28
CA ASN A 67 -1.83 7.13 -14.34
C ASN A 67 -1.87 6.03 -15.42
N TRP A 68 -3.06 5.55 -15.81
CA TRP A 68 -3.24 4.62 -16.93
C TRP A 68 -3.07 5.28 -18.29
N ARG A 69 -3.02 6.62 -18.35
CA ARG A 69 -2.68 7.37 -19.58
C ARG A 69 -1.17 7.43 -19.84
N ARG A 70 -0.34 6.96 -18.90
CA ARG A 70 1.12 6.86 -19.11
C ARG A 70 1.45 5.72 -20.07
N PRO A 71 2.62 5.76 -20.74
CA PRO A 71 3.06 4.69 -21.62
C PRO A 71 3.01 3.33 -20.90
N ARG A 72 2.41 2.34 -21.55
CA ARG A 72 2.20 0.97 -21.04
C ARG A 72 3.44 0.34 -20.37
N PRO A 73 4.68 0.54 -20.89
CA PRO A 73 5.89 0.02 -20.23
C PRO A 73 6.15 0.61 -18.85
N GLU A 74 5.79 1.88 -18.61
CA GLU A 74 5.97 2.55 -17.33
C GLU A 74 5.00 2.00 -16.27
N VAL A 75 3.74 1.77 -16.68
CA VAL A 75 2.71 1.17 -15.81
C VAL A 75 3.09 -0.26 -15.42
N GLU A 76 3.56 -1.06 -16.38
CA GLU A 76 4.03 -2.43 -16.11
C GLU A 76 5.25 -2.47 -15.18
N ALA A 77 6.21 -1.55 -15.36
CA ALA A 77 7.38 -1.48 -14.50
C ALA A 77 7.00 -1.17 -13.03
N LEU A 78 6.03 -0.27 -12.83
CA LEU A 78 5.52 0.09 -11.51
C LEU A 78 4.76 -1.07 -10.86
N MET A 79 3.91 -1.77 -11.61
CA MET A 79 3.20 -2.96 -11.13
C MET A 79 4.15 -4.11 -10.80
N ARG A 80 5.19 -4.34 -11.61
CA ARG A 80 6.24 -5.33 -11.31
C ARG A 80 7.03 -4.96 -10.06
N LEU A 81 7.29 -3.67 -9.83
CA LEU A 81 7.95 -3.21 -8.60
C LEU A 81 7.06 -3.45 -7.37
N PHE A 82 5.76 -3.16 -7.49
CA PHE A 82 4.77 -3.39 -6.44
C PHE A 82 4.60 -4.88 -6.12
N LEU A 83 4.47 -5.73 -7.14
CA LEU A 83 4.36 -7.18 -6.97
C LEU A 83 5.63 -7.82 -6.41
N ARG A 84 6.82 -7.34 -6.79
CA ARG A 84 8.08 -7.82 -6.20
C ARG A 84 8.16 -7.47 -4.72
N TYR A 85 7.77 -6.26 -4.36
CA TYR A 85 7.71 -5.84 -2.96
C TYR A 85 6.72 -6.71 -2.17
N LEU A 86 5.50 -6.91 -2.68
CA LEU A 86 4.52 -7.78 -2.01
C LEU A 86 4.98 -9.24 -1.87
N ARG A 87 5.75 -9.77 -2.84
CA ARG A 87 6.27 -11.14 -2.76
C ARG A 87 7.39 -11.30 -1.74
N SER A 88 8.30 -10.33 -1.64
CA SER A 88 9.37 -10.40 -0.64
C SER A 88 8.84 -10.35 0.79
N GLU A 89 7.67 -9.74 1.00
CA GLU A 89 6.97 -9.70 2.30
C GLU A 89 6.19 -10.98 2.62
N ALA A 90 5.84 -11.79 1.62
CA ALA A 90 5.02 -13.00 1.80
C ALA A 90 5.87 -14.27 2.04
N GLU A 91 7.19 -14.16 1.85
CA GLU A 91 8.16 -15.23 2.08
C GLU A 91 8.85 -15.12 3.47
N GLU A 92 8.56 -14.06 4.24
CA GLU A 92 8.88 -13.89 5.67
C GLU A 92 7.67 -14.26 6.55
#